data_AF-A0A090S6Z6-F1
#
_entry.id   AF-A0A090S6Z6-F1
#
_cell.length_a   1.000
_cell.length_b   1.000
_cell.length_c   1.000
_cell.angle_alpha   90.00
_cell.angle_beta   90.00
_cell.angle_gamma   90.00
#
_symmetry.space_group_name_H-M   'P 1'
#
loop_
_entity.id
_entity.type
_entity.pdbx_description
1 polymer ?
#
loop_
_entity_poly.entity_id
_entity_poly.type
_entity_poly.pdbx_seq_one_letter_code
_entity_poly.pdbx_strand_id
1 'polypeptide(L)' 'MKKRKQVVEEMYPYIERQLSNGSYLGHISRHMIGLFQAMPGARQWRRYISENAHKKGAGIEVLETALAKIPSELDV' A
#
# COMPACT_ATOMS: atom_id res chain seq x y z
N MET A 1 7.17 -17.88 7.53
CA MET A 1 6.79 -16.54 8.04
C MET A 1 6.37 -15.70 6.84
N LYS A 2 5.24 -14.99 6.88
CA LYS A 2 4.82 -14.13 5.76
C LYS A 2 5.67 -12.87 5.71
N LYS A 3 6.03 -12.46 4.50
CA LYS A 3 6.70 -11.19 4.23
C LYS A 3 5.66 -10.07 4.18
N ARG A 4 5.96 -8.91 4.77
CA ARG A 4 5.25 -7.62 4.62
C ARG A 4 4.90 -7.35 3.16
N LYS A 5 5.80 -7.59 2.21
CA LYS A 5 5.46 -7.45 0.77
C LYS A 5 4.28 -8.34 0.36
N GLN A 6 4.30 -9.61 0.76
CA GLN A 6 3.21 -10.55 0.48
C GLN A 6 1.89 -10.10 1.14
N VAL A 7 1.94 -9.52 2.34
CA VAL A 7 0.75 -8.96 2.99
C VAL A 7 0.11 -7.84 2.16
N VAL A 8 0.90 -7.01 1.47
CA VAL A 8 0.37 -5.98 0.56
C VAL A 8 -0.30 -6.62 -0.65
N GLU A 9 0.35 -7.60 -1.28
CA GLU A 9 -0.15 -8.28 -2.48
C GLU A 9 -1.45 -9.05 -2.19
N GLU A 10 -1.52 -9.73 -1.05
CA GLU A 10 -2.73 -10.44 -0.59
C GLU A 10 -3.92 -9.48 -0.33
N MET A 11 -3.66 -8.19 -0.12
CA MET A 11 -4.72 -7.18 0.05
C MET A 11 -5.33 -6.71 -1.28
N TYR A 12 -4.69 -6.96 -2.43
CA TYR A 12 -5.19 -6.45 -3.73
C TYR A 12 -6.62 -6.91 -4.04
N PRO A 13 -6.99 -8.20 -3.93
CA PRO A 13 -8.36 -8.64 -4.23
C PRO A 13 -9.40 -8.01 -3.30
N TYR A 14 -9.04 -7.79 -2.03
CA TYR A 14 -9.91 -7.09 -1.09
C TYR A 14 -10.09 -5.63 -1.48
N ILE A 15 -9.00 -4.94 -1.82
CA ILE A 15 -9.03 -3.53 -2.22
C ILE A 15 -9.86 -3.36 -3.48
N GLU A 16 -9.60 -4.14 -4.53
CA GLU A 16 -10.35 -4.08 -5.78
C GLU A 16 -11.86 -4.26 -5.56
N ARG A 17 -12.25 -5.24 -4.74
CA ARG A 17 -13.66 -5.46 -4.38
C ARG A 17 -14.27 -4.28 -3.62
N GLN A 18 -13.52 -3.64 -2.73
CA GLN A 18 -14.04 -2.47 -2.02
C GLN A 18 -14.15 -1.25 -2.94
N LEU A 19 -13.19 -1.05 -3.84
CA LEU A 19 -13.22 0.02 -4.83
C LEU A 19 -14.39 -0.16 -5.81
N SER A 20 -14.66 -1.39 -6.27
CA SER A 20 -15.83 -1.67 -7.11
C SER A 20 -17.16 -1.39 -6.42
N ASN A 21 -17.18 -1.49 -5.08
CA ASN A 21 -18.34 -1.14 -4.24
C ASN A 21 -18.41 0.36 -3.90
N GLY A 22 -17.55 1.20 -4.49
CA GLY A 22 -17.56 2.65 -4.30
C GLY A 22 -16.78 3.14 -3.09
N SER A 23 -16.00 2.28 -2.42
CA SER A 23 -15.08 2.73 -1.38
C SER A 23 -13.90 3.50 -1.99
N TYR A 24 -13.30 4.37 -1.18
CA TYR A 24 -12.05 5.05 -1.54
C TYR A 24 -10.85 4.28 -1.02
N LEU A 25 -9.76 4.24 -1.79
CA LEU A 25 -8.52 3.57 -1.38
C LEU A 25 -8.02 4.05 -0.01
N GLY A 26 -8.11 5.36 0.26
CA GLY A 26 -7.70 5.97 1.53
C GLY A 26 -8.37 5.37 2.77
N HIS A 27 -9.60 4.86 2.67
CA HIS A 27 -10.28 4.19 3.79
C HIS A 27 -9.58 2.90 4.22
N ILE A 28 -8.91 2.24 3.28
CA ILE A 28 -8.21 0.97 3.49
C ILE A 28 -6.73 1.23 3.76
N SER A 29 -6.07 1.95 2.86
CA SER A 29 -4.62 2.14 2.87
C SER A 29 -4.11 2.91 4.09
N ARG A 30 -4.95 3.72 4.75
CA ARG A 30 -4.61 4.37 6.03
C ARG A 30 -4.18 3.39 7.11
N HIS A 31 -4.68 2.15 7.08
CA HIS A 31 -4.33 1.08 8.01
C HIS A 31 -3.06 0.33 7.60
N MET A 32 -2.57 0.52 6.36
CA MET A 32 -1.39 -0.14 5.80
C MET A 32 -0.12 0.73 5.87
N ILE A 33 -0.26 2.03 6.16
CA ILE A 33 0.84 3.02 6.25
C ILE A 33 1.95 2.57 7.23
N GLY A 34 1.59 1.87 8.31
CA GLY A 34 2.55 1.41 9.34
C GLY A 34 3.29 0.11 9.00
N LEU A 35 2.95 -0.58 7.90
CA LEU A 35 3.42 -1.94 7.65
C LEU A 35 4.95 -2.07 7.59
N PHE A 36 5.63 -1.08 7.02
CA PHE A 36 7.09 -1.02 6.87
C PHE A 36 7.77 -0.13 7.93
N GLN A 37 7.15 0.13 9.07
CA GLN A 37 7.72 1.01 10.10
C GLN A 37 9.17 0.62 10.48
N ALA A 38 10.03 1.63 10.69
CA ALA A 38 11.44 1.49 11.05
C ALA A 38 12.33 0.79 10.01
N MET A 39 11.88 0.68 8.76
CA MET A 39 12.67 0.12 7.65
C MET A 39 13.17 1.20 6.68
N PRO A 40 14.27 0.95 5.95
CA PRO A 40 14.61 1.73 4.76
C PRO A 40 13.43 1.75 3.77
N GLY A 41 13.18 2.91 3.15
CA GLY A 41 12.04 3.09 2.25
C GLY A 41 10.69 3.39 2.92
N ALA A 42 10.54 3.14 4.22
CA ALA A 42 9.27 3.33 4.95
C ALA A 42 8.69 4.76 4.85
N ARG A 43 9.56 5.77 4.85
CA ARG A 43 9.15 7.17 4.67
C ARG A 43 8.55 7.40 3.28
N GLN A 44 9.17 6.82 2.24
CA GLN A 44 8.70 6.95 0.86
C GLN A 44 7.38 6.19 0.65
N TRP A 45 7.27 4.98 1.23
CA TRP A 45 6.01 4.22 1.29
C TRP A 45 4.86 5.06 1.86
N ARG A 46 5.04 5.60 3.07
CA ARG A 46 4.01 6.44 3.70
C ARG A 46 3.69 7.68 2.89
N ARG A 47 4.71 8.40 2.42
CA ARG A 47 4.53 9.63 1.65
C ARG A 47 3.69 9.39 0.40
N TYR A 48 4.05 8.39 -0.41
CA TYR A 48 3.38 8.13 -1.67
C TYR A 48 1.91 7.74 -1.47
N ILE A 49 1.61 6.93 -0.46
CA ILE A 49 0.22 6.56 -0.12
C ILE A 49 -0.57 7.80 0.32
N SER A 50 -0.03 8.61 1.24
CA SER A 50 -0.71 9.80 1.73
C SER A 50 -1.01 10.81 0.60
N GLU A 51 -0.08 10.97 -0.34
CA GLU A 51 -0.21 11.91 -1.47
C GLU A 51 -1.18 11.43 -2.57
N ASN A 52 -1.45 10.13 -2.68
CA ASN A 52 -2.19 9.59 -3.84
C ASN A 52 -3.48 8.85 -3.47
N ALA A 53 -3.57 8.20 -2.32
CA ALA A 53 -4.71 7.31 -2.00
C ALA A 53 -6.04 8.03 -1.72
N HIS A 54 -6.01 9.35 -1.51
CA HIS A 54 -7.20 10.18 -1.33
C HIS A 54 -7.80 10.68 -2.66
N LYS A 55 -7.07 10.51 -3.78
CA LYS A 55 -7.51 11.00 -5.09
C LYS A 55 -8.67 10.15 -5.62
N LYS A 56 -9.59 10.79 -6.34
CA LYS A 56 -10.66 10.08 -7.05
C LYS A 56 -10.04 9.12 -8.07
N GLY A 57 -10.47 7.87 -8.07
CA GLY A 57 -9.95 6.83 -8.97
C GLY A 57 -8.64 6.18 -8.53
N ALA A 58 -8.11 6.51 -7.35
CA ALA A 58 -6.94 5.82 -6.81
C ALA A 58 -7.25 4.33 -6.55
N GLY A 59 -6.40 3.45 -7.06
CA GLY A 59 -6.51 2.00 -6.96
C GLY A 59 -5.23 1.32 -6.46
N ILE A 60 -5.11 0.02 -6.73
CA ILE A 60 -3.98 -0.80 -6.25
C ILE A 60 -2.63 -0.30 -6.79
N GLU A 61 -2.61 0.40 -7.93
CA GLU A 61 -1.39 0.97 -8.54
C GLU A 61 -0.68 1.96 -7.61
N VAL A 62 -1.43 2.60 -6.70
CA VAL A 62 -0.85 3.46 -5.67
C VAL A 62 -0.01 2.65 -4.68
N LEU A 63 -0.50 1.47 -4.29
CA LEU A 63 0.24 0.56 -3.40
C LEU A 63 1.39 -0.11 -4.11
N GLU A 64 1.24 -0.51 -5.38
CA GLU A 64 2.35 -1.05 -6.19
C GLU A 64 3.49 -0.05 -6.30
N THR A 65 3.18 1.22 -6.61
CA THR A 65 4.18 2.27 -6.72
C THR A 65 4.84 2.59 -5.38
N ALA A 66 4.07 2.57 -4.28
CA ALA A 66 4.61 2.72 -2.93
C ALA A 66 5.53 1.55 -2.58
N LEU A 67 5.15 0.32 -2.94
CA LEU A 67 5.86 -0.92 -2.64
C LEU A 67 7.21 -0.95 -3.37
N ALA A 68 7.28 -0.42 -4.59
CA ALA A 68 8.51 -0.24 -5.35
C ALA A 68 9.51 0.73 -4.68
N LYS A 69 9.10 1.49 -3.65
CA LYS A 69 10.02 2.33 -2.84
C LYS A 69 10.64 1.58 -1.66
N ILE A 70 10.17 0.36 -1.38
CA ILE A 70 10.80 -0.53 -0.41
C ILE A 70 11.94 -1.27 -1.13
N PRO A 71 13.19 -1.21 -0.62
CA PRO A 71 14.30 -1.91 -1.22
C PRO A 71 14.03 -3.42 -1.32
N SER A 72 14.17 -4.00 -2.51
CA SER A 72 13.93 -5.43 -2.77
C SER A 72 14.94 -6.36 -2.11
N GLU A 73 16.10 -5.83 -1.73
CA GLU A 73 17.17 -6.54 -1.03
C GLU A 73 16.83 -6.83 0.44
N LEU A 74 15.87 -6.08 0.99
CA LEU A 74 15.35 -6.35 2.32
C LEU A 74 14.29 -7.45 2.12
N ASP A 75 14.57 -8.64 2.64
CA ASP A 75 13.73 -9.84 2.47
C ASP A 75 12.42 -9.78 3.28
N VAL A 76 11.61 -8.75 3.04
CA VAL A 76 10.62 -8.28 4.01
C VAL A 76 9.20 -8.40 3.57
#